data_AF-A0A8A1LVV6-F1
#
_entry.id   AF-A0A8A1LVV6-F1
#
_cell.length_a   1.000
_cell.length_b   1.000
_cell.length_c   1.000
_cell.angle_alpha   90.00
_cell.angle_beta   90.00
_cell.angle_gamma   90.00
#
_symmetry.space_group_name_H-M   'P 1'
#
loop_
_entity.id
_entity.type
_entity.pdbx_description
1 polymer ?
#
loop_
_entity_poly.entity_id
_entity_poly.type
_entity_poly.pdbx_seq_one_letter_code
_entity_poly.pdbx_strand_id
1 'polypeptide(L)'
;MGFVDSYITLTIFGVGLLLYVVGNAIYNIYFHPLSKFPGPKYLAVGRIPITLATLRGQKAQFRFNAHRKYGEIVRIASNELSFAHAQGWRDIYGTQAKLQMAKPASGIEEQEGAQSVVTAEGDTHVRQKRMLATMFTEKMLKEKESLFISHADLLVKRLAMLEGQPVALGDWYNFATFDMMSDLLFGESLGMLSNSEYVPWVRSIHGFLKAFAFITVLNEYLWFRVLWAFFPSKILNTLRETHFLFTSQKVEHYLQLDEKTRAGMMGHLLDGGSRKGLNLGELHTNAPILIFGGSETSATQLRSLPKFGLRILPLTKSHTIRSWSTPTSMPVSRKGCDIIRLVPMDCQE
;
A
#
# COMPACT_ATOMS: atom_id res chain seq x y z
N MET A 1 32.18 35.04 35.02
CA MET A 1 32.48 35.29 33.59
C MET A 1 31.88 34.22 32.69
N GLY A 2 32.11 32.91 32.89
CA GLY A 2 31.63 31.86 31.97
C GLY A 2 30.11 31.76 31.71
N PHE A 3 29.23 32.22 32.61
CA PHE A 3 27.77 32.21 32.38
C PHE A 3 27.30 33.27 31.36
N VAL A 4 27.94 34.44 31.34
CA VAL A 4 27.56 35.56 30.45
C VAL A 4 28.03 35.26 29.02
N ASP A 5 29.24 34.71 28.87
CA ASP A 5 29.79 34.29 27.58
C ASP A 5 28.98 33.14 26.94
N SER A 6 28.45 32.23 27.76
CA SER A 6 27.53 31.17 27.32
C SER A 6 26.18 31.71 26.82
N TYR A 7 25.62 32.73 27.50
CA TYR A 7 24.35 33.34 27.05
C TYR A 7 24.51 34.12 25.74
N ILE A 8 25.63 34.85 25.58
CA ILE A 8 25.93 35.60 24.36
C ILE A 8 26.11 34.65 23.17
N THR A 9 26.87 33.57 23.35
CA THR A 9 27.09 32.56 22.29
C THR A 9 25.79 31.86 21.86
N LEU A 10 24.94 31.47 22.82
CA LEU A 10 23.60 30.91 22.52
C LEU A 10 22.72 31.91 21.77
N THR A 11 22.77 33.19 22.14
CA THR A 11 21.97 34.24 21.49
C THR A 11 22.45 34.48 20.06
N ILE A 12 23.77 34.57 19.82
CA ILE A 12 24.34 34.70 18.48
C ILE A 12 23.96 33.50 17.60
N PHE A 13 24.06 32.29 18.14
CA PHE A 13 23.66 31.07 17.44
C PHE A 13 22.16 31.08 17.09
N GLY A 14 21.30 31.45 18.05
CA GLY A 14 19.86 31.55 17.84
C GLY A 14 19.48 32.58 16.77
N VAL A 15 20.09 33.76 16.80
CA VAL A 15 19.88 34.80 15.78
C VAL A 15 20.41 34.35 14.41
N GLY A 16 21.59 33.74 14.35
CA GLY A 16 22.14 33.19 13.11
C GLY A 16 21.25 32.11 12.49
N LEU A 17 20.72 31.19 13.31
CA LEU A 17 19.77 30.17 12.87
C LEU A 17 18.47 30.79 12.36
N LEU A 18 17.93 31.79 13.06
CA LEU A 18 16.73 32.51 12.63
C LEU A 18 16.93 33.20 11.28
N LEU A 19 18.04 33.94 11.12
CA LEU A 19 18.40 34.60 9.86
C LEU A 19 18.57 33.60 8.72
N TYR A 20 19.20 32.45 8.99
CA TYR A 20 19.33 31.37 8.02
C TYR A 20 17.97 30.80 7.59
N VAL A 21 17.08 30.50 8.54
CA VAL A 21 15.74 29.97 8.26
C VAL A 21 14.91 30.97 7.46
N VAL A 22 14.91 32.24 7.85
CA VAL A 22 14.18 33.30 7.15
C VAL A 22 14.76 33.55 5.75
N GLY A 23 16.09 33.63 5.64
CA GLY A 23 16.77 33.78 4.35
C GLY A 23 16.48 32.63 3.39
N ASN A 24 16.51 31.39 3.88
CA ASN A 24 16.17 30.21 3.10
C ASN A 24 14.68 30.19 2.70
N ALA A 25 13.77 30.65 3.58
CA ALA A 25 12.35 30.78 3.25
C ALA A 25 12.12 31.78 2.11
N ILE A 26 12.76 32.94 2.17
CA ILE A 26 12.70 33.97 1.12
C ILE A 26 13.28 33.42 -0.19
N TYR A 27 14.46 32.79 -0.13
CA TYR A 27 15.07 32.14 -1.30
C TYR A 27 14.12 31.12 -1.91
N ASN A 28 13.55 30.22 -1.11
CA ASN A 28 12.67 29.17 -1.59
C ASN A 28 11.38 29.69 -2.22
N ILE A 29 10.81 30.78 -1.69
CA ILE A 29 9.60 31.37 -2.24
C ILE A 29 9.86 32.08 -3.57
N TYR A 30 10.92 32.90 -3.65
CA TYR A 30 11.09 33.83 -4.77
C TYR A 30 12.17 33.42 -5.78
N PHE A 31 13.31 32.91 -5.31
CA PHE A 31 14.52 32.72 -6.11
C PHE A 31 14.78 31.26 -6.51
N HIS A 32 14.14 30.30 -5.84
CA HIS A 32 14.30 28.89 -6.17
C HIS A 32 13.80 28.58 -7.59
N PRO A 33 14.47 27.71 -8.38
CA PRO A 33 14.06 27.41 -9.76
C PRO A 33 12.61 26.96 -9.95
N LEU A 34 11.99 26.44 -8.88
CA LEU A 34 10.59 26.03 -8.84
C LEU A 34 9.60 27.15 -8.44
N SER A 35 10.06 28.37 -8.16
CA SER A 35 9.20 29.52 -7.77
C SER A 35 8.23 29.93 -8.87
N LYS A 36 8.55 29.62 -10.14
CA LYS A 36 7.68 29.84 -11.30
C LYS A 36 6.42 28.97 -11.32
N PHE A 37 6.38 27.88 -10.54
CA PHE A 37 5.22 26.99 -10.50
C PHE A 37 4.24 27.43 -9.40
N PRO A 38 2.92 27.39 -9.68
CA PRO A 38 1.92 27.82 -8.71
C PRO A 38 1.85 26.86 -7.51
N GLY A 39 1.47 27.37 -6.35
CA GLY A 39 1.27 26.59 -5.14
C GLY A 39 1.18 27.44 -3.87
N PRO A 40 0.74 26.85 -2.75
CA PRO A 40 0.72 27.56 -1.47
C PRO A 40 2.13 27.99 -1.03
N LYS A 41 2.33 29.29 -0.73
CA LYS A 41 3.64 29.82 -0.33
C LYS A 41 4.23 29.13 0.91
N TYR A 42 3.39 28.69 1.85
CA TYR A 42 3.85 27.95 3.03
C TYR A 42 4.46 26.58 2.69
N LEU A 43 4.10 25.96 1.55
CA LEU A 43 4.75 24.74 1.06
C LEU A 43 6.07 25.02 0.36
N ALA A 44 6.24 26.22 -0.20
CA ALA A 44 7.53 26.62 -0.77
C ALA A 44 8.59 26.76 0.33
N VAL A 45 8.22 27.16 1.55
CA VAL A 45 9.17 27.32 2.67
C VAL A 45 9.79 25.99 3.11
N GLY A 46 9.02 24.89 3.13
CA GLY A 46 9.53 23.59 3.56
C GLY A 46 8.49 22.47 3.58
N ARG A 47 8.90 21.29 4.06
CA ARG A 47 8.12 20.03 4.01
C ARG A 47 7.19 19.81 5.21
N ILE A 48 7.30 20.61 6.28
CA ILE A 48 6.52 20.41 7.52
C ILE A 48 5.01 20.31 7.27
N PRO A 49 4.36 21.17 6.45
CA PRO A 49 2.92 21.09 6.26
C PRO A 49 2.48 19.81 5.55
N ILE A 50 3.24 19.34 4.55
CA ILE A 50 2.95 18.07 3.87
C ILE A 50 3.26 16.86 4.76
N THR A 51 4.29 16.95 5.62
CA THR A 51 4.57 15.98 6.68
C THR A 51 3.38 15.87 7.64
N LEU A 52 2.87 16.99 8.17
CA LEU A 52 1.70 16.98 9.06
C LEU A 52 0.45 16.44 8.36
N ALA A 53 0.20 16.82 7.10
CA ALA A 53 -0.89 16.25 6.32
C ALA A 53 -0.73 14.74 6.13
N THR A 54 0.51 14.24 5.96
CA THR A 54 0.78 12.80 5.85
C THR A 54 0.53 12.07 7.16
N LEU A 55 1.01 12.61 8.28
CA LEU A 55 0.81 12.04 9.61
C LEU A 55 -0.67 12.03 10.04
N ARG A 56 -1.48 12.97 9.53
CA ARG A 56 -2.93 13.02 9.72
C ARG A 56 -3.72 12.16 8.73
N GLY A 57 -3.06 11.47 7.80
CA GLY A 57 -3.73 10.68 6.76
C GLY A 57 -4.42 11.52 5.66
N GLN A 58 -4.14 12.81 5.57
CA GLN A 58 -4.78 13.78 4.67
C GLN A 58 -3.95 14.10 3.42
N LYS A 59 -2.81 13.42 3.19
CA LYS A 59 -1.88 13.72 2.07
C LYS A 59 -2.58 13.74 0.70
N ALA A 60 -3.45 12.77 0.42
CA ALA A 60 -4.16 12.67 -0.85
C ALA A 60 -5.15 13.83 -1.03
N GLN A 61 -5.99 14.09 -0.02
CA GLN A 61 -6.96 15.20 -0.02
C GLN A 61 -6.27 16.56 -0.12
N PHE A 62 -5.14 16.72 0.57
CA PHE A 62 -4.32 17.91 0.51
C PHE A 62 -3.82 18.19 -0.92
N ARG A 63 -3.27 17.17 -1.60
CA ARG A 63 -2.82 17.29 -2.99
C ARG A 63 -3.99 17.55 -3.94
N PHE A 64 -5.12 16.86 -3.77
CA PHE A 64 -6.33 17.08 -4.56
C PHE A 64 -6.82 18.53 -4.48
N ASN A 65 -6.94 19.07 -3.27
CA ASN A 65 -7.36 20.45 -3.05
C ASN A 65 -6.35 21.47 -3.62
N ALA A 66 -5.06 21.17 -3.54
CA ALA A 66 -4.02 22.00 -4.14
C ALA A 66 -4.16 22.04 -5.67
N HIS A 67 -4.33 20.90 -6.33
CA HIS A 67 -4.57 20.83 -7.78
C HIS A 67 -5.85 21.54 -8.20
N ARG A 68 -6.94 21.38 -7.44
CA ARG A 68 -8.21 22.09 -7.71
C ARG A 68 -8.07 23.61 -7.67
N LYS A 69 -7.15 24.14 -6.84
CA LYS A 69 -6.95 25.60 -6.67
C LYS A 69 -5.88 26.18 -7.59
N TYR A 70 -4.77 25.47 -7.80
CA TYR A 70 -3.58 26.00 -8.47
C TYR A 70 -3.34 25.42 -9.87
N GLY A 71 -4.13 24.42 -10.29
CA GLY A 71 -4.06 23.81 -11.62
C GLY A 71 -3.33 22.45 -11.63
N GLU A 72 -2.91 22.04 -12.82
CA GLU A 72 -2.41 20.67 -13.05
C GLU A 72 -0.99 20.44 -12.55
N ILE A 73 -0.15 21.48 -12.44
CA ILE A 73 1.22 21.37 -11.94
C ILE A 73 1.35 22.28 -10.73
N VAL A 74 1.57 21.69 -9.55
CA VAL A 74 1.55 22.43 -8.29
C VAL A 74 2.79 22.13 -7.48
N ARG A 75 3.43 23.19 -6.96
CA ARG A 75 4.53 23.06 -6.01
C ARG A 75 3.99 22.66 -4.63
N ILE A 76 4.38 21.47 -4.16
CA ILE A 76 3.88 20.88 -2.91
C ILE A 76 4.96 20.76 -1.81
N ALA A 77 6.21 21.07 -2.13
CA ALA A 77 7.28 21.33 -1.16
C ALA A 77 8.33 22.29 -1.77
N SER A 78 9.35 22.66 -0.99
CA SER A 78 10.46 23.50 -1.47
C SER A 78 11.09 22.94 -2.76
N ASN A 79 11.27 21.62 -2.85
CA ASN A 79 11.88 20.91 -3.97
C ASN A 79 10.98 19.84 -4.63
N GLU A 80 9.65 19.89 -4.45
CA GLU A 80 8.72 18.87 -4.96
C GLU A 80 7.58 19.52 -5.76
N LEU A 81 7.35 18.98 -6.97
CA LEU A 81 6.19 19.29 -7.81
C LEU A 81 5.25 18.08 -7.83
N SER A 82 3.96 18.36 -7.77
CA SER A 82 2.88 17.42 -8.00
C SER A 82 2.31 17.65 -9.39
N PHE A 83 2.08 16.57 -10.14
CA PHE A 83 1.56 16.61 -11.50
C PHE A 83 0.22 15.88 -11.55
N ALA A 84 -0.80 16.54 -12.07
CA ALA A 84 -2.13 16.03 -12.35
C ALA A 84 -2.45 16.21 -13.85
N HIS A 85 -1.46 15.95 -14.72
CA HIS A 85 -1.57 16.08 -16.17
C HIS A 85 -1.14 14.77 -16.85
N ALA A 86 -1.81 14.40 -17.95
CA ALA A 86 -1.58 13.13 -18.66
C ALA A 86 -0.15 12.99 -19.21
N GLN A 87 0.46 14.08 -19.68
CA GLN A 87 1.86 14.05 -20.12
C GLN A 87 2.82 13.78 -18.95
N GLY A 88 2.51 14.31 -17.76
CA GLY A 88 3.32 14.06 -16.56
C GLY A 88 3.37 12.58 -16.20
N TRP A 89 2.27 11.85 -16.41
CA TRP A 89 2.28 10.38 -16.25
C TRP A 89 3.29 9.72 -17.19
N ARG A 90 3.30 10.10 -18.48
CA ARG A 90 4.24 9.55 -19.47
C ARG A 90 5.69 9.92 -19.18
N ASP A 91 5.94 11.16 -18.77
CA ASP A 91 7.30 11.65 -18.52
C ASP A 91 7.91 11.05 -17.24
N ILE A 92 7.08 10.79 -16.22
CA ILE A 92 7.52 10.28 -14.91
C ILE A 92 7.51 8.74 -14.87
N TYR A 93 6.47 8.11 -15.41
CA TYR A 93 6.23 6.66 -15.28
C TYR A 93 6.31 5.90 -16.61
N GLY A 94 6.40 6.60 -17.74
CA GLY A 94 6.44 5.97 -19.06
C GLY A 94 7.74 5.21 -19.32
N THR A 95 7.74 4.38 -20.36
CA THR A 95 8.88 3.55 -20.76
C THR A 95 10.11 4.35 -21.16
N GLN A 96 9.93 5.62 -21.56
CA GLN A 96 11.00 6.55 -21.92
C GLN A 96 11.41 7.48 -20.76
N ALA A 97 10.89 7.26 -19.55
CA ALA A 97 11.25 8.07 -18.39
C ALA A 97 12.76 7.97 -18.15
N LYS A 98 13.42 9.13 -18.12
CA LYS A 98 14.87 9.25 -17.87
C LYS A 98 15.22 9.16 -16.38
N LEU A 99 14.21 9.19 -15.52
CA LEU A 99 14.35 9.19 -14.08
C LEU A 99 13.93 7.84 -13.51
N GLN A 100 14.74 7.28 -12.63
CA GLN A 100 14.33 6.15 -11.81
C GLN A 100 13.50 6.66 -10.64
N MET A 101 12.47 5.90 -10.26
CA MET A 101 11.69 6.21 -9.08
C MET A 101 12.60 6.14 -7.84
N ALA A 102 12.63 7.22 -7.07
CA ALA A 102 13.34 7.24 -5.80
C ALA A 102 12.80 6.14 -4.89
N LYS A 103 13.67 5.25 -4.43
CA LYS A 103 13.34 4.19 -3.49
C LYS A 103 13.42 4.73 -2.05
N PRO A 104 12.58 4.24 -1.13
CA PRO A 104 12.73 4.57 0.27
C PRO A 104 14.13 4.13 0.74
N ALA A 105 14.75 4.91 1.63
CA ALA A 105 16.06 4.56 2.18
C ALA A 105 16.05 3.15 2.77
N SER A 106 17.11 2.38 2.51
CA SER A 106 17.28 1.01 2.98
C SER A 106 17.20 0.93 4.52
N GLY A 107 16.68 -0.19 5.03
CA GLY A 107 16.61 -0.43 6.47
C GLY A 107 15.27 -0.85 7.04
N ILE A 108 14.26 -1.19 6.23
CA ILE A 108 12.99 -1.76 6.75
C ILE A 108 12.55 -3.04 6.01
N GLU A 109 12.90 -3.20 4.73
CA GLU A 109 12.45 -4.34 3.91
C GLU A 109 13.53 -5.41 3.61
N GLU A 110 14.79 -5.18 4.00
CA GLU A 110 15.87 -6.13 3.70
C GLU A 110 15.94 -7.20 4.80
N GLN A 111 15.64 -8.45 4.44
CA GLN A 111 15.87 -9.63 5.27
C GLN A 111 17.11 -10.33 4.73
N GLU A 112 18.08 -10.64 5.60
CA GLU A 112 19.33 -11.33 5.24
C GLU A 112 20.16 -10.65 4.15
N GLY A 113 19.99 -9.32 3.98
CA GLY A 113 20.67 -8.55 2.94
C GLY A 113 20.07 -8.69 1.53
N ALA A 114 18.96 -9.41 1.38
CA ALA A 114 18.21 -9.49 0.13
C ALA A 114 17.26 -8.28 -0.01
N GLN A 115 17.15 -7.77 -1.23
CA GLN A 115 16.22 -6.68 -1.55
C GLN A 115 14.88 -7.23 -2.06
N SER A 116 13.81 -6.53 -1.75
CA SER A 116 12.47 -6.81 -2.28
C SER A 116 12.30 -6.15 -3.66
N VAL A 117 11.25 -6.48 -4.42
CA VAL A 117 10.96 -5.79 -5.68
C VAL A 117 10.64 -4.31 -5.46
N VAL A 118 10.23 -3.93 -4.24
CA VAL A 118 9.92 -2.55 -3.90
C VAL A 118 11.19 -1.75 -3.64
N THR A 119 12.22 -2.34 -3.03
CA THR A 119 13.48 -1.65 -2.71
C THR A 119 14.62 -1.89 -3.70
N ALA A 120 14.58 -2.98 -4.48
CA ALA A 120 15.61 -3.30 -5.44
C ALA A 120 15.76 -2.20 -6.51
N GLU A 121 16.99 -2.03 -6.99
CA GLU A 121 17.36 -1.09 -8.04
C GLU A 121 17.99 -1.80 -9.25
N GLY A 122 18.08 -1.10 -10.38
CA GLY A 122 18.77 -1.56 -11.58
C GLY A 122 18.33 -2.94 -12.07
N ASP A 123 19.31 -3.78 -12.42
CA ASP A 123 19.09 -5.11 -12.99
C ASP A 123 18.42 -6.08 -12.01
N THR A 124 18.66 -5.94 -10.71
CA THR A 124 18.00 -6.75 -9.66
C THR A 124 16.50 -6.51 -9.71
N HIS A 125 16.06 -5.26 -9.73
CA HIS A 125 14.64 -4.92 -9.85
C HIS A 125 14.02 -5.47 -11.13
N VAL A 126 14.72 -5.33 -12.27
CA VAL A 126 14.24 -5.83 -13.57
C VAL A 126 14.08 -7.35 -13.55
N ARG A 127 15.03 -8.09 -13.00
CA ARG A 127 14.96 -9.54 -12.84
C ARG A 127 13.80 -9.95 -11.93
N GLN A 128 13.73 -9.39 -10.72
CA GLN A 128 12.68 -9.72 -9.75
C GLN A 128 11.29 -9.42 -10.31
N LYS A 129 11.09 -8.23 -10.90
CA LYS A 129 9.83 -7.83 -11.53
C LYS A 129 9.43 -8.78 -12.66
N ARG A 130 10.37 -9.17 -13.52
CA ARG A 130 10.10 -10.11 -14.63
C ARG A 130 9.62 -11.46 -14.10
N MET A 131 10.25 -11.98 -13.06
CA MET A 131 9.87 -13.24 -12.44
C MET A 131 8.50 -13.15 -11.78
N LEU A 132 8.26 -12.13 -10.97
CA LEU A 132 6.95 -11.93 -10.32
C LEU A 132 5.81 -11.76 -11.34
N ALA A 133 6.07 -11.09 -12.47
CA ALA A 133 5.07 -10.90 -13.52
C ALA A 133 4.57 -12.22 -14.14
N THR A 134 5.33 -13.32 -14.05
CA THR A 134 4.90 -14.63 -14.58
C THR A 134 3.66 -15.17 -13.86
N MET A 135 3.50 -14.88 -12.56
CA MET A 135 2.34 -15.27 -11.76
C MET A 135 1.05 -14.54 -12.17
N PHE A 136 1.19 -13.38 -12.81
CA PHE A 136 0.06 -12.52 -13.18
C PHE A 136 -0.25 -12.57 -14.68
N THR A 137 0.18 -13.64 -15.37
CA THR A 137 -0.17 -13.87 -16.77
C THR A 137 -1.61 -14.35 -16.91
N GLU A 138 -2.25 -14.08 -18.05
CA GLU A 138 -3.64 -14.49 -18.31
C GLU A 138 -3.83 -16.00 -18.15
N LYS A 139 -2.86 -16.80 -18.59
CA LYS A 139 -2.86 -18.26 -18.43
C LYS A 139 -2.92 -18.65 -16.95
N MET A 140 -2.01 -18.11 -16.13
CA MET A 140 -1.97 -18.42 -14.70
C MET A 140 -3.25 -17.98 -13.98
N LEU A 141 -3.79 -16.81 -14.34
CA LEU A 141 -5.04 -16.32 -13.75
C LEU A 141 -6.24 -17.22 -14.10
N LYS A 142 -6.32 -17.71 -15.34
CA LYS A 142 -7.34 -18.68 -15.75
C LYS A 142 -7.22 -20.01 -15.00
N GLU A 143 -6.00 -20.51 -14.83
CA GLU A 143 -5.76 -21.75 -14.07
C GLU A 143 -6.16 -21.61 -12.58
N LYS A 144 -6.15 -20.39 -12.03
CA LYS A 144 -6.53 -20.09 -10.65
C LYS A 144 -7.95 -19.52 -10.51
N GLU A 145 -8.75 -19.53 -11.57
CA GLU A 145 -10.13 -18.99 -11.55
C GLU A 145 -11.00 -19.67 -10.48
N SER A 146 -10.95 -21.00 -10.41
CA SER A 146 -11.73 -21.78 -9.44
C SER A 146 -11.40 -21.44 -7.99
N LEU A 147 -10.16 -21.06 -7.70
CA LEU A 147 -9.71 -20.60 -6.37
C LEU A 147 -10.39 -19.27 -6.02
N PHE A 148 -10.41 -18.31 -6.94
CA PHE A 148 -11.09 -17.02 -6.67
C PHE A 148 -12.60 -17.20 -6.47
N ILE A 149 -13.22 -18.05 -7.28
CA ILE A 149 -14.66 -18.37 -7.17
C ILE A 149 -14.96 -19.01 -5.82
N SER A 150 -14.17 -20.00 -5.38
CA SER A 150 -14.44 -20.71 -4.12
C SER A 150 -14.38 -19.79 -2.89
N HIS A 151 -13.42 -18.86 -2.83
CA HIS A 151 -13.34 -17.86 -1.77
C HIS A 151 -14.47 -16.82 -1.86
N ALA A 152 -14.88 -16.44 -3.06
CA ALA A 152 -16.03 -15.55 -3.26
C ALA A 152 -17.35 -16.20 -2.81
N ASP A 153 -17.58 -17.47 -3.17
CA ASP A 153 -18.73 -18.25 -2.73
C ASP A 153 -18.74 -18.41 -1.21
N LEU A 154 -17.58 -18.67 -0.60
CA LEU A 154 -17.44 -18.75 0.85
C LEU A 154 -17.79 -17.40 1.51
N LEU A 155 -17.34 -16.28 0.96
CA LEU A 155 -17.68 -14.95 1.46
C LEU A 155 -19.19 -14.72 1.43
N VAL A 156 -19.84 -14.99 0.30
CA VAL A 156 -21.30 -14.86 0.17
C VAL A 156 -22.02 -15.75 1.16
N LYS A 157 -21.61 -17.02 1.28
CA LYS A 157 -22.19 -17.99 2.21
C LYS A 157 -22.09 -17.52 3.66
N ARG A 158 -20.94 -17.00 4.08
CA ARG A 158 -20.74 -16.51 5.45
C ARG A 158 -21.54 -15.25 5.72
N LEU A 159 -21.63 -14.32 4.77
CA LEU A 159 -22.45 -13.12 4.91
C LEU A 159 -23.95 -13.43 4.96
N ALA A 160 -24.42 -14.41 4.18
CA ALA A 160 -25.82 -14.86 4.23
C ALA A 160 -26.21 -15.45 5.60
N MET A 161 -25.28 -16.11 6.29
CA MET A 161 -25.52 -16.61 7.66
C MET A 161 -25.68 -15.50 8.70
N LEU A 162 -25.29 -14.28 8.37
CA LEU A 162 -25.36 -13.10 9.24
C LEU A 162 -26.45 -12.12 8.78
N GLU A 163 -27.39 -12.60 7.97
CA GLU A 163 -28.50 -11.78 7.50
C GLU A 163 -29.27 -11.17 8.68
N GLY A 164 -29.57 -9.87 8.56
CA GLY A 164 -30.23 -9.09 9.61
C GLY A 164 -29.30 -8.57 10.71
N GLN A 165 -28.00 -8.91 10.70
CA GLN A 165 -27.02 -8.41 11.67
C GLN A 165 -26.13 -7.32 11.05
N PRO A 166 -25.77 -6.26 11.81
CA PRO A 166 -24.80 -5.29 11.35
C PRO A 166 -23.43 -5.96 11.23
N VAL A 167 -22.84 -5.90 10.03
CA VAL A 167 -21.51 -6.47 9.75
C VAL A 167 -20.55 -5.40 9.27
N ALA A 168 -19.32 -5.45 9.78
CA ALA A 168 -18.22 -4.65 9.26
C ALA A 168 -17.71 -5.27 7.95
N LEU A 169 -18.33 -4.93 6.82
CA LEU A 169 -17.92 -5.46 5.48
C LEU A 169 -16.43 -5.27 5.19
N GLY A 170 -15.82 -4.25 5.80
CA GLY A 170 -14.38 -4.04 5.69
C GLY A 170 -13.57 -5.24 6.16
N ASP A 171 -13.93 -5.83 7.29
CA ASP A 171 -13.23 -7.01 7.83
C ASP A 171 -13.47 -8.24 6.97
N TRP A 172 -14.70 -8.45 6.51
CA TRP A 172 -15.04 -9.55 5.60
C TRP A 172 -14.28 -9.53 4.29
N TYR A 173 -14.11 -8.35 3.68
CA TYR A 173 -13.28 -8.20 2.48
C TYR A 173 -11.80 -8.42 2.78
N ASN A 174 -11.30 -8.00 3.94
CA ASN A 174 -9.93 -8.32 4.35
C ASN A 174 -9.77 -9.84 4.52
N PHE A 175 -10.66 -10.50 5.27
CA PHE A 175 -10.64 -11.96 5.44
C PHE A 175 -10.57 -12.69 4.10
N ALA A 176 -11.47 -12.34 3.17
CA ALA A 176 -11.53 -12.97 1.86
C ALA A 176 -10.26 -12.72 1.02
N THR A 177 -9.82 -11.46 0.91
CA THR A 177 -8.69 -11.11 0.04
C THR A 177 -7.35 -11.66 0.55
N PHE A 178 -7.14 -11.66 1.87
CA PHE A 178 -5.94 -12.26 2.46
C PHE A 178 -5.94 -13.79 2.36
N ASP A 179 -7.08 -14.45 2.58
CA ASP A 179 -7.21 -15.89 2.36
C ASP A 179 -6.96 -16.25 0.88
N MET A 180 -7.56 -15.51 -0.06
CA MET A 180 -7.31 -15.67 -1.50
C MET A 180 -5.83 -15.51 -1.86
N MET A 181 -5.17 -14.44 -1.41
CA MET A 181 -3.76 -14.19 -1.73
C MET A 181 -2.84 -15.22 -1.09
N SER A 182 -3.13 -15.67 0.12
CA SER A 182 -2.39 -16.71 0.79
C SER A 182 -2.51 -18.06 0.07
N ASP A 183 -3.73 -18.42 -0.32
CA ASP A 183 -4.00 -19.64 -1.09
C ASP A 183 -3.37 -19.59 -2.49
N LEU A 184 -3.45 -18.43 -3.14
CA LEU A 184 -2.83 -18.19 -4.44
C LEU A 184 -1.30 -18.38 -4.40
N LEU A 185 -0.64 -17.88 -3.36
CA LEU A 185 0.82 -17.92 -3.23
C LEU A 185 1.33 -19.27 -2.71
N PHE A 186 0.64 -19.85 -1.72
CA PHE A 186 1.13 -21.02 -0.98
C PHE A 186 0.26 -22.27 -1.14
N GLY A 187 -0.89 -22.20 -1.80
CA GLY A 187 -1.87 -23.28 -1.86
C GLY A 187 -2.59 -23.52 -0.53
N GLU A 188 -2.51 -22.56 0.40
CA GLU A 188 -3.08 -22.67 1.74
C GLU A 188 -3.65 -21.31 2.19
N SER A 189 -4.93 -21.30 2.53
CA SER A 189 -5.64 -20.16 3.12
C SER A 189 -5.15 -19.82 4.55
N LEU A 190 -5.33 -18.59 5.01
CA LEU A 190 -5.10 -18.22 6.42
C LEU A 190 -6.27 -18.63 7.33
N GLY A 191 -7.39 -19.05 6.74
CA GLY A 191 -8.60 -19.45 7.46
C GLY A 191 -9.34 -18.28 8.11
N MET A 192 -9.02 -17.04 7.75
CA MET A 192 -9.65 -15.87 8.37
C MET A 192 -11.12 -15.75 7.99
N LEU A 193 -11.48 -16.13 6.76
CA LEU A 193 -12.85 -16.06 6.27
C LEU A 193 -13.75 -17.13 6.89
N SER A 194 -13.23 -18.34 7.08
CA SER A 194 -13.95 -19.44 7.75
C SER A 194 -14.12 -19.19 9.23
N ASN A 195 -13.09 -18.65 9.89
CA ASN A 195 -13.09 -18.44 11.34
C ASN A 195 -13.65 -17.07 11.74
N SER A 196 -13.80 -16.15 10.78
CA SER A 196 -14.22 -14.76 11.00
C SER A 196 -13.32 -14.02 11.99
N GLU A 197 -12.02 -14.33 11.97
CA GLU A 197 -11.03 -13.74 12.85
C GLU A 197 -9.73 -13.42 12.12
N TYR A 198 -9.14 -12.27 12.45
CA TYR A 198 -7.80 -11.91 12.00
C TYR A 198 -6.74 -12.78 12.66
N VAL A 199 -5.85 -13.35 11.85
CA VAL A 199 -4.57 -13.87 12.38
C VAL A 199 -3.73 -12.71 12.96
N PRO A 200 -2.96 -12.93 14.03
CA PRO A 200 -2.22 -11.87 14.73
C PRO A 200 -1.32 -11.04 13.80
N TRP A 201 -0.68 -11.69 12.83
CA TRP A 201 0.16 -11.02 11.84
C TRP A 201 -0.64 -9.97 11.04
N VAL A 202 -1.77 -10.34 10.43
CA VAL A 202 -2.62 -9.42 9.65
C VAL A 202 -3.13 -8.27 10.52
N ARG A 203 -3.53 -8.56 11.78
CA ARG A 203 -3.97 -7.52 12.73
C ARG A 203 -2.86 -6.49 13.03
N SER A 204 -1.60 -6.89 12.99
CA SER A 204 -0.45 -6.02 13.28
C SER A 204 -0.06 -5.10 12.10
N ILE A 205 -0.49 -5.41 10.87
CA ILE A 205 -0.05 -4.72 9.64
C ILE A 205 -0.37 -3.22 9.69
N HIS A 206 -1.56 -2.81 10.15
CA HIS A 206 -1.90 -1.38 10.20
C HIS A 206 -0.98 -0.59 11.15
N GLY A 207 -0.56 -1.20 12.26
CA GLY A 207 0.40 -0.59 13.18
C GLY A 207 1.77 -0.46 12.54
N PHE A 208 2.23 -1.52 11.87
CA PHE A 208 3.48 -1.52 11.10
C PHE A 208 3.50 -0.43 10.02
N LEU A 209 2.43 -0.27 9.24
CA LEU A 209 2.32 0.76 8.20
C LEU A 209 2.35 2.18 8.76
N LYS A 210 1.70 2.42 9.91
CA LYS A 210 1.74 3.73 10.57
C LYS A 210 3.17 4.05 11.04
N ALA A 211 3.85 3.07 11.64
CA ALA A 211 5.25 3.22 12.05
C ALA A 211 6.16 3.47 10.83
N PHE A 212 5.97 2.70 9.76
CA PHE A 212 6.69 2.86 8.50
C PHE A 212 6.50 4.27 7.93
N ALA A 213 5.25 4.72 7.77
CA ALA A 213 4.94 6.05 7.26
C ALA A 213 5.56 7.16 8.14
N PHE A 214 5.55 6.99 9.46
CA PHE A 214 6.17 7.91 10.40
C PHE A 214 7.69 8.00 10.18
N ILE A 215 8.37 6.85 10.14
CA ILE A 215 9.82 6.78 9.91
C ILE A 215 10.18 7.38 8.55
N THR A 216 9.49 6.99 7.48
CA THR A 216 9.76 7.50 6.12
C THR A 216 9.65 9.01 6.04
N VAL A 217 8.59 9.59 6.62
CA VAL A 217 8.38 11.04 6.57
C VAL A 217 9.39 11.79 7.43
N LEU A 218 9.80 11.22 8.58
CA LEU A 218 10.83 11.83 9.41
C LEU A 218 12.23 11.69 8.80
N ASN A 219 12.50 10.63 8.03
CA ASN A 219 13.77 10.41 7.35
C ASN A 219 14.07 11.47 6.26
N GLU A 220 13.10 12.30 5.90
CA GLU A 220 13.27 13.48 5.04
C GLU A 220 14.02 14.62 5.75
N TYR A 221 14.12 14.58 7.08
CA TYR A 221 14.78 15.61 7.88
C TYR A 221 16.19 15.18 8.28
N LEU A 222 17.19 15.99 7.94
CA LEU A 222 18.60 15.67 8.19
C LEU A 222 18.90 15.36 9.67
N TRP A 223 18.33 16.15 10.60
CA TRP A 223 18.52 15.93 12.03
C TRP A 223 17.97 14.56 12.47
N PHE A 224 16.83 14.14 11.92
CA PHE A 224 16.27 12.83 12.23
C PHE A 224 17.13 11.73 11.63
N ARG A 225 17.65 11.88 10.41
CA ARG A 225 18.60 10.91 9.81
C ARG A 225 19.83 10.69 10.69
N VAL A 226 20.39 11.78 11.23
CA VAL A 226 21.54 11.72 12.14
C VAL A 226 21.17 10.99 13.42
N LEU A 227 20.05 11.36 14.07
CA LEU A 227 19.58 10.67 15.27
C LEU A 227 19.26 9.18 15.02
N TRP A 228 18.64 8.89 13.87
CA TRP A 228 18.28 7.56 13.44
C TRP A 228 19.50 6.67 13.20
N ALA A 229 20.61 7.24 12.73
CA ALA A 229 21.87 6.50 12.58
C ALA A 229 22.45 6.00 13.91
N PHE A 230 22.10 6.66 15.03
CA PHE A 230 22.46 6.21 16.38
C PHE A 230 21.41 5.29 17.01
N PHE A 231 20.28 5.05 16.34
CA PHE A 231 19.25 4.17 16.84
C PHE A 231 19.76 2.71 16.86
N PRO A 232 19.56 1.94 17.95
CA PRO A 232 20.08 0.59 18.04
C PRO A 232 19.49 -0.31 16.94
N SER A 233 20.36 -0.75 16.01
CA SER A 233 19.97 -1.63 14.90
C SER A 233 19.31 -2.92 15.37
N LYS A 234 19.68 -3.42 16.57
CA LYS A 234 19.07 -4.60 17.19
C LYS A 234 17.56 -4.46 17.41
N ILE A 235 17.08 -3.29 17.88
CA ILE A 235 15.65 -3.07 18.13
C ILE A 235 14.86 -3.12 16.81
N LEU A 236 15.39 -2.48 15.77
CA LEU A 236 14.77 -2.49 14.45
C LEU A 236 14.77 -3.89 13.83
N ASN A 237 15.88 -4.62 13.99
CA ASN A 237 15.99 -5.98 13.49
C ASN A 237 15.02 -6.92 14.21
N THR A 238 14.86 -6.81 15.54
CA THR A 238 13.89 -7.63 16.30
C THR A 238 12.44 -7.31 15.90
N LEU A 239 12.09 -6.02 15.74
CA LEU A 239 10.76 -5.63 15.27
C LEU A 239 10.49 -6.13 13.85
N ARG A 240 11.51 -6.08 12.97
CA ARG A 240 11.45 -6.61 11.61
C ARG A 240 11.27 -8.12 11.65
N GLU A 241 12.15 -8.85 12.30
CA GLU A 241 12.08 -10.31 12.44
C GLU A 241 10.70 -10.74 12.93
N THR A 242 10.15 -10.06 13.95
CA THR A 242 8.81 -10.37 14.45
C THR A 242 7.71 -10.20 13.40
N HIS A 243 7.78 -9.15 12.58
CA HIS A 243 6.79 -8.90 11.53
C HIS A 243 6.93 -9.84 10.32
N PHE A 244 8.17 -10.24 9.99
CA PHE A 244 8.46 -11.13 8.87
C PHE A 244 8.38 -12.61 9.26
N LEU A 245 8.46 -12.94 10.54
CA LEU A 245 8.50 -14.32 11.05
C LEU A 245 7.34 -15.16 10.53
N PHE A 246 6.11 -14.62 10.60
CA PHE A 246 4.93 -15.33 10.13
C PHE A 246 5.04 -15.70 8.65
N THR A 247 5.41 -14.73 7.80
CA THR A 247 5.53 -14.97 6.37
C THR A 247 6.73 -15.84 6.03
N SER A 248 7.83 -15.72 6.77
CA SER A 248 8.99 -16.59 6.59
C SER A 248 8.69 -18.03 6.98
N GLN A 249 8.01 -18.27 8.10
CA GLN A 249 7.55 -19.61 8.48
C GLN A 249 6.63 -20.21 7.43
N LYS A 250 5.75 -19.40 6.83
CA LYS A 250 4.84 -19.84 5.77
C LYS A 250 5.59 -20.18 4.48
N VAL A 251 6.61 -19.39 4.12
CA VAL A 251 7.53 -19.70 3.02
C VAL A 251 8.27 -21.01 3.30
N GLU A 252 8.87 -21.17 4.47
CA GLU A 252 9.61 -22.40 4.81
C GLU A 252 8.70 -23.64 4.81
N HIS A 253 7.51 -23.54 5.41
CA HIS A 253 6.52 -24.62 5.39
C HIS A 253 6.18 -25.03 3.96
N TYR A 254 5.90 -24.04 3.10
CA TYR A 254 5.59 -24.27 1.69
C TYR A 254 6.75 -24.95 0.92
N LEU A 255 8.00 -24.60 1.25
CA LEU A 255 9.18 -25.19 0.63
C LEU A 255 9.47 -26.62 1.11
N GLN A 256 8.96 -27.01 2.27
CA GLN A 256 9.04 -28.37 2.80
C GLN A 256 7.97 -29.32 2.20
N LEU A 257 6.91 -28.77 1.60
CA LEU A 257 5.90 -29.59 0.90
C LEU A 257 6.51 -30.28 -0.32
N ASP A 258 6.09 -31.53 -0.53
CA ASP A 258 6.43 -32.30 -1.73
C ASP A 258 6.04 -31.53 -2.99
N GLU A 259 6.86 -31.62 -4.03
CA GLU A 259 6.64 -30.89 -5.30
C GLU A 259 5.29 -31.22 -5.94
N LYS A 260 4.78 -32.44 -5.71
CA LYS A 260 3.47 -32.90 -6.22
C LYS A 260 2.27 -32.32 -5.47
N THR A 261 2.43 -31.93 -4.20
CA THR A 261 1.37 -31.35 -3.36
C THR A 261 1.45 -29.83 -3.26
N ARG A 262 2.54 -29.24 -3.74
CA ARG A 262 2.80 -27.80 -3.78
C ARG A 262 1.91 -27.09 -4.81
N ALA A 263 0.70 -26.71 -4.42
CA ALA A 263 -0.30 -26.08 -5.30
C ALA A 263 -0.13 -24.55 -5.49
N GLY A 264 0.71 -23.89 -4.68
CA GLY A 264 0.94 -22.44 -4.72
C GLY A 264 1.84 -21.98 -5.87
N MET A 265 1.86 -20.67 -6.12
CA MET A 265 2.69 -20.08 -7.19
C MET A 265 4.10 -19.69 -6.75
N MET A 266 4.36 -19.57 -5.44
CA MET A 266 5.64 -19.11 -4.92
C MET A 266 6.82 -20.01 -5.35
N GLY A 267 6.56 -21.29 -5.54
CA GLY A 267 7.56 -22.28 -5.94
C GLY A 267 8.11 -22.04 -7.36
N HIS A 268 7.27 -21.52 -8.26
CA HIS A 268 7.68 -21.21 -9.65
C HIS A 268 8.63 -20.02 -9.72
N LEU A 269 8.72 -19.22 -8.66
CA LEU A 269 9.58 -18.04 -8.61
C LEU A 269 11.02 -18.39 -8.22
N LEU A 270 11.27 -19.57 -7.66
CA LEU A 270 12.59 -19.98 -7.20
C LEU A 270 13.56 -20.09 -8.37
N ASP A 271 14.78 -19.62 -8.14
CA ASP A 271 15.83 -19.63 -9.13
C ASP A 271 16.25 -21.02 -9.61
N GLY A 272 16.16 -22.03 -8.73
CA GLY A 272 16.57 -23.41 -9.05
C GLY A 272 18.03 -23.52 -9.54
N GLY A 273 18.88 -22.51 -9.28
CA GLY A 273 20.25 -22.40 -9.76
C GLY A 273 20.43 -21.73 -11.14
N SER A 274 19.36 -21.23 -11.76
CA SER A 274 19.39 -20.64 -13.12
C SER A 274 19.88 -19.19 -13.21
N ARG A 275 20.13 -18.53 -12.07
CA ARG A 275 20.38 -17.08 -11.89
C ARG A 275 19.32 -16.16 -12.50
N LYS A 276 18.14 -16.68 -12.83
CA LYS A 276 17.02 -15.95 -13.43
C LYS A 276 15.83 -15.80 -12.49
N GLY A 277 15.63 -16.71 -11.55
CA GLY A 277 14.57 -16.64 -10.53
C GLY A 277 14.99 -15.87 -9.28
N LEU A 278 14.14 -15.94 -8.25
CA LEU A 278 14.38 -15.36 -6.93
C LEU A 278 15.20 -16.31 -6.07
N ASN A 279 16.18 -15.78 -5.33
CA ASN A 279 16.83 -16.53 -4.27
C ASN A 279 15.94 -16.61 -3.02
N LEU A 280 16.32 -17.42 -2.02
CA LEU A 280 15.50 -17.66 -0.83
C LEU A 280 15.25 -16.37 -0.02
N GLY A 281 16.27 -15.53 0.18
CA GLY A 281 16.11 -14.24 0.87
C GLY A 281 15.21 -13.27 0.10
N GLU A 282 15.30 -13.26 -1.24
CA GLU A 282 14.39 -12.49 -2.11
C GLU A 282 12.95 -13.02 -2.00
N LEU A 283 12.77 -14.33 -1.83
CA LEU A 283 11.44 -14.92 -1.63
C LEU A 283 10.84 -14.47 -0.29
N HIS A 284 11.63 -14.54 0.78
CA HIS A 284 11.23 -14.10 2.13
C HIS A 284 10.87 -12.62 2.19
N THR A 285 11.62 -11.77 1.49
CA THR A 285 11.34 -10.32 1.44
C THR A 285 10.16 -9.96 0.56
N ASN A 286 9.93 -10.68 -0.54
CA ASN A 286 8.80 -10.41 -1.45
C ASN A 286 7.48 -11.02 -0.97
N ALA A 287 7.48 -12.15 -0.27
CA ALA A 287 6.28 -12.83 0.23
C ALA A 287 5.32 -11.91 1.02
N PRO A 288 5.75 -11.20 2.09
CA PRO A 288 4.85 -10.31 2.83
C PRO A 288 4.33 -9.16 1.97
N ILE A 289 5.14 -8.64 1.05
CA ILE A 289 4.73 -7.57 0.14
C ILE A 289 3.63 -8.05 -0.82
N LEU A 290 3.75 -9.26 -1.35
CA LEU A 290 2.74 -9.84 -2.24
C LEU A 290 1.43 -10.11 -1.50
N ILE A 291 1.48 -10.77 -0.33
CA ILE A 291 0.28 -11.06 0.47
C ILE A 291 -0.41 -9.74 0.86
N PHE A 292 0.32 -8.83 1.51
CA PHE A 292 -0.25 -7.57 1.98
C PHE A 292 -0.72 -6.69 0.82
N GLY A 293 0.16 -6.48 -0.16
CA GLY A 293 -0.07 -5.58 -1.29
C GLY A 293 -1.24 -6.01 -2.16
N GLY A 294 -1.44 -7.31 -2.37
CA GLY A 294 -2.59 -7.85 -3.10
C GLY A 294 -3.90 -7.82 -2.30
N SER A 295 -3.82 -7.96 -0.96
CA SER A 295 -5.02 -8.13 -0.13
C SER A 295 -5.65 -6.81 0.29
N GLU A 296 -4.93 -5.96 1.03
CA GLU A 296 -5.52 -4.75 1.64
C GLU A 296 -5.96 -3.74 0.57
N THR A 297 -5.25 -3.67 -0.56
CA THR A 297 -5.61 -2.77 -1.69
C THR A 297 -6.91 -3.23 -2.37
N SER A 298 -7.03 -4.53 -2.67
CA SER A 298 -8.22 -5.14 -3.24
C SER A 298 -9.41 -5.01 -2.28
N ALA A 299 -9.21 -5.28 -0.99
CA ALA A 299 -10.26 -5.09 0.01
C ALA A 299 -10.71 -3.63 0.11
N THR A 300 -9.78 -2.68 0.07
CA THR A 300 -10.10 -1.25 0.05
C THR A 300 -10.92 -0.87 -1.18
N GLN A 301 -10.57 -1.41 -2.35
CA GLN A 301 -11.35 -1.21 -3.56
C GLN A 301 -12.76 -1.81 -3.43
N LEU A 302 -12.89 -3.04 -2.94
CA LEU A 302 -14.18 -3.68 -2.69
C LEU A 302 -15.03 -2.90 -1.68
N ARG A 303 -14.43 -2.36 -0.61
CA ARG A 303 -15.12 -1.49 0.37
C ARG A 303 -15.71 -0.24 -0.26
N SER A 304 -15.11 0.28 -1.33
CA SER A 304 -15.62 1.46 -2.03
C SER A 304 -16.84 1.16 -2.90
N LEU A 305 -16.96 -0.07 -3.43
CA LEU A 305 -18.01 -0.45 -4.38
C LEU A 305 -19.42 -0.38 -3.81
N PRO A 306 -19.76 -0.91 -2.61
CA PRO A 306 -21.09 -0.77 -2.03
C PRO A 306 -21.46 0.70 -1.78
N LYS A 307 -20.51 1.55 -1.41
CA LYS A 307 -20.78 3.00 -1.21
C LYS A 307 -21.16 3.69 -2.51
N PHE A 308 -20.58 3.28 -3.64
CA PHE A 308 -20.96 3.74 -4.97
C PHE A 308 -22.25 3.08 -5.48
N GLY A 309 -22.38 1.77 -5.33
CA GLY A 309 -23.56 0.99 -5.72
C GLY A 309 -24.82 1.44 -4.99
N LEU A 310 -24.78 1.64 -3.68
CA LEU A 310 -25.92 2.16 -2.90
C LEU A 310 -26.26 3.61 -3.22
N ARG A 311 -25.29 4.41 -3.71
CA ARG A 311 -25.53 5.79 -4.20
C ARG A 311 -26.05 5.84 -5.65
N ILE A 312 -25.72 4.86 -6.49
CA ILE A 312 -26.05 4.86 -7.93
C ILE A 312 -27.26 3.96 -8.25
N LEU A 313 -27.47 2.85 -7.52
CA LEU A 313 -28.61 1.94 -7.71
C LEU A 313 -30.01 2.55 -7.49
N PRO A 314 -30.21 3.66 -6.74
CA PRO A 314 -31.50 4.35 -6.78
C PRO A 314 -31.80 4.96 -8.16
N LEU A 315 -30.77 5.23 -8.98
CA LEU A 315 -30.90 5.90 -10.28
C LEU A 315 -30.93 4.94 -11.47
N THR A 316 -30.43 3.70 -11.34
CA THR A 316 -30.31 2.75 -12.46
C THR A 316 -31.28 1.56 -12.40
N LYS A 317 -32.23 1.57 -11.46
CA LYS A 317 -33.25 0.50 -11.30
C LYS A 317 -34.15 0.25 -12.52
N SER A 318 -34.11 1.07 -13.58
CA SER A 318 -34.91 0.84 -14.79
C SER A 318 -34.21 0.05 -15.90
N HIS A 319 -32.87 -0.06 -15.96
CA HIS A 319 -32.25 -0.52 -17.21
C HIS A 319 -31.14 -1.60 -17.16
N THR A 320 -30.58 -1.98 -16.01
CA THR A 320 -29.34 -2.80 -16.03
C THR A 320 -29.44 -4.23 -15.47
N ILE A 321 -30.64 -4.74 -15.15
CA ILE A 321 -30.82 -6.15 -14.67
C ILE A 321 -31.65 -6.98 -15.67
N ARG A 322 -31.41 -6.82 -16.98
CA ARG A 322 -32.15 -7.63 -18.00
C ARG A 322 -31.29 -8.36 -19.02
N SER A 323 -29.96 -8.28 -19.00
CA SER A 323 -29.14 -8.82 -20.11
C SER A 323 -28.13 -9.91 -19.74
N TRP A 324 -28.24 -10.55 -18.58
CA TRP A 324 -27.46 -11.77 -18.28
C TRP A 324 -28.41 -12.93 -17.98
N SER A 325 -29.12 -13.39 -19.01
CA SER A 325 -29.75 -14.71 -19.01
C SER A 325 -29.61 -15.32 -20.39
N THR A 326 -28.82 -16.38 -20.50
CA THR A 326 -28.76 -17.29 -21.64
C THR A 326 -30.10 -18.01 -21.85
N PRO A 327 -30.35 -18.59 -23.04
CA PRO A 327 -31.69 -18.97 -23.46
C PRO A 327 -32.18 -20.31 -22.86
N THR A 328 -33.33 -20.23 -22.19
CA THR A 328 -34.47 -21.16 -22.20
C THR A 328 -34.23 -22.66 -22.36
N SER A 329 -34.45 -23.44 -21.29
CA SER A 329 -35.55 -24.42 -21.27
C SER A 329 -35.97 -24.86 -19.85
N MET A 330 -37.27 -24.68 -19.59
CA MET A 330 -38.14 -25.35 -18.60
C MET A 330 -38.15 -24.95 -17.11
N PRO A 331 -39.33 -25.11 -16.43
CA PRO A 331 -39.84 -24.11 -15.50
C PRO A 331 -39.89 -24.59 -14.05
N VAL A 332 -39.50 -23.75 -13.09
CA VAL A 332 -39.84 -23.95 -11.68
C VAL A 332 -40.18 -22.62 -11.01
N SER A 333 -41.48 -22.49 -10.68
CA SER A 333 -42.08 -21.84 -9.51
C SER A 333 -41.36 -20.62 -8.88
N ARG A 334 -41.94 -19.44 -9.11
CA ARG A 334 -41.73 -18.22 -8.30
C ARG A 334 -42.08 -18.48 -6.82
N LYS A 335 -41.12 -18.38 -5.91
CA LYS A 335 -41.31 -17.88 -4.54
C LYS A 335 -40.01 -17.21 -4.04
N GLY A 336 -40.13 -15.95 -3.60
CA GLY A 336 -39.18 -15.27 -2.70
C GLY A 336 -37.88 -14.75 -3.32
N CYS A 337 -37.89 -13.55 -3.90
CA CYS A 337 -36.69 -12.72 -3.97
C CYS A 337 -36.74 -11.74 -2.81
N ASP A 338 -36.22 -12.14 -1.65
CA ASP A 338 -35.97 -11.21 -0.57
C ASP A 338 -34.61 -10.52 -0.82
N ILE A 339 -34.71 -9.22 -1.07
CA ILE A 339 -33.59 -8.33 -1.31
C ILE A 339 -33.01 -7.95 0.06
N ILE A 340 -31.76 -8.31 0.29
CA ILE A 340 -30.96 -7.87 1.46
C ILE A 340 -31.04 -6.34 1.56
N ARG A 341 -31.83 -5.83 2.51
CA ARG A 341 -31.87 -4.41 2.85
C ARG A 341 -30.70 -4.09 3.76
N LEU A 342 -29.63 -3.54 3.17
CA LEU A 342 -28.57 -2.90 3.93
C LEU A 342 -29.10 -1.54 4.43
N VAL A 343 -29.27 -1.42 5.75
CA VAL A 343 -29.62 -0.16 6.42
C VAL A 343 -28.37 0.73 6.43
N PRO A 344 -28.42 1.96 5.89
CA PRO A 344 -27.30 2.88 6.01
C PRO A 344 -27.20 3.35 7.47
N MET A 345 -26.04 3.15 8.10
CA MET A 345 -25.69 3.88 9.33
C MET A 345 -25.22 5.27 8.93
N ASP A 346 -25.87 6.29 9.48
CA ASP A 346 -25.40 7.67 9.45
C ASP A 346 -24.04 7.76 10.16
N CYS A 347 -22.99 8.07 9.40
CA CYS A 347 -21.73 8.53 9.98
C CYS A 347 -21.91 10.00 10.37
N GLN A 348 -22.06 10.28 11.66
CA GLN A 348 -21.82 11.62 12.18
C GLN A 348 -20.32 11.96 12.09
N GLU A 349 -20.07 13.25 11.79
CA GLU A 349 -18.82 13.86 11.30
C GLU A 349 -17.58 13.73 12.19
#